data_AF-A0A1D1VZQ9-F1
#
_entry.id   AF-A0A1D1VZQ9-F1
#
_cell.length_a   1.000
_cell.length_b   1.000
_cell.length_c   1.000
_cell.angle_alpha   90.00
_cell.angle_beta   90.00
_cell.angle_gamma   90.00
#
_symmetry.space_group_name_H-M   'P 1'
#
loop_
_entity.id
_entity.type
_entity.pdbx_description
1 polymer ?
#
loop_
_entity_poly.entity_id
_entity_poly.type
_entity_poly.pdbx_seq_one_letter_code
_entity_poly.pdbx_strand_id
1 'polypeptide(L)'
;MCTAVLCSNRRGRMGNIRRWAGPLSNNWLRGQLDLQHKILARMTSLGMMPILPGFGGIVPEALIRIYPQLNYSRVESWAGFPDNLSSSFLLEPTENLYVTLGQEFITEMKREFGDVTHFYNADSFNEQRPNTSAQTFIKNVADATFKGMVAADPDAIWVMQGWLFYYDADFWTPELTKSLLTEAPLGRMIVLDLDADAFPIWPSTQSFYGQPFIWCMLHNYGGVQGLYGRISHINKDPMEARNASGSTMIGVGLTMEGINQNEVMYELMNEMSWRTQPVAIDEWMANFTGRRYGDSNDDAHLTYQILGKKVLDHPTTWANQGRYIVTRRPHFNYPEPMWYDPKDVFESFSHLLRAATVLAKTDMLLYDIVDLSRQSLQIVFHSTYERFQAAFEQANVTSVG
;
A
#
# COMPACT_ATOMS: atom_id res chain seq x y z
N MET A 1 -5.64 -7.30 -10.95
CA MET A 1 -4.44 -7.44 -11.79
C MET A 1 -3.88 -6.05 -12.06
N CYS A 2 -2.76 -5.69 -11.42
CA CYS A 2 -1.99 -4.53 -11.84
C CYS A 2 -1.31 -4.90 -13.16
N THR A 3 -1.64 -4.24 -14.27
CA THR A 3 -0.92 -4.48 -15.53
C THR A 3 0.53 -4.03 -15.37
N ALA A 4 1.46 -4.62 -16.12
CA ALA A 4 2.88 -4.24 -16.06
C ALA A 4 3.10 -2.72 -16.22
N VAL A 5 2.21 -2.04 -16.98
CA VAL A 5 2.22 -0.59 -17.22
C VAL A 5 1.81 0.22 -15.98
N LEU A 6 0.84 -0.24 -15.20
CA LEU A 6 0.41 0.46 -13.99
C LEU A 6 1.46 0.33 -12.88
N CYS A 7 2.01 -0.87 -12.69
CA CYS A 7 3.16 -1.08 -11.81
C CYS A 7 4.36 -0.23 -12.25
N SER A 8 4.66 -0.19 -13.55
CA SER A 8 5.81 0.59 -14.04
C SER A 8 5.63 2.09 -13.89
N ASN A 9 4.40 2.61 -14.05
CA ASN A 9 4.12 4.03 -13.82
C ASN A 9 4.27 4.41 -12.33
N ARG A 10 3.78 3.57 -11.41
CA ARG A 10 3.98 3.78 -9.96
C ARG A 10 5.47 3.82 -9.62
N ARG A 11 6.21 2.78 -10.01
CA ARG A 11 7.67 2.67 -9.76
C ARG A 11 8.48 3.74 -10.48
N GLY A 12 8.00 4.23 -11.63
CA GLY A 12 8.62 5.34 -12.36
C GLY A 12 8.49 6.68 -11.64
N ARG A 13 7.32 6.99 -11.08
CA ARG A 13 7.09 8.23 -10.31
C ARG A 13 7.89 8.27 -9.01
N MET A 14 8.11 7.12 -8.37
CA MET A 14 8.93 6.97 -7.17
C MET A 14 10.44 6.88 -7.47
N GLY A 15 10.87 7.03 -8.73
CA GLY A 15 12.29 7.02 -9.11
C GLY A 15 12.96 5.64 -9.17
N ASN A 16 12.24 4.56 -8.86
CA ASN A 16 12.78 3.19 -8.85
C ASN A 16 13.20 2.71 -10.24
N ILE A 17 12.39 3.00 -11.27
CA ILE A 17 12.65 2.57 -12.64
C ILE A 17 12.45 3.70 -13.63
N ARG A 18 13.04 3.56 -14.82
CA ARG A 18 12.88 4.49 -15.95
C ARG A 18 12.90 3.72 -17.26
N ARG A 19 12.25 4.26 -18.30
CA ARG A 19 12.21 3.75 -19.68
C ARG A 19 11.54 2.37 -19.89
N TRP A 20 11.51 1.50 -18.88
CA TRP A 20 10.94 0.16 -18.98
C TRP A 20 9.48 0.18 -19.43
N ALA A 21 9.14 -0.70 -20.38
CA ALA A 21 7.82 -0.84 -21.00
C ALA A 21 7.28 0.43 -21.70
N GLY A 22 8.11 1.44 -21.95
CA GLY A 22 7.77 2.64 -22.73
C GLY A 22 8.14 2.54 -24.22
N PRO A 23 7.94 3.61 -25.00
CA PRO A 23 7.38 4.90 -24.59
C PRO A 23 5.83 4.89 -24.50
N LEU A 24 5.28 5.81 -23.70
CA LEU A 24 3.84 6.04 -23.65
C LEU A 24 3.37 6.77 -24.93
N SER A 25 2.20 6.40 -25.45
CA SER A 25 1.64 7.03 -26.65
C SER A 25 0.96 8.37 -26.35
N ASN A 26 0.82 9.23 -27.36
CA ASN A 26 0.05 10.48 -27.22
C ASN A 26 -1.42 10.22 -26.85
N ASN A 27 -2.00 9.09 -27.27
CA ASN A 27 -3.36 8.71 -26.90
C ASN A 27 -3.45 8.40 -25.41
N TRP A 28 -2.44 7.74 -24.83
CA TRP A 28 -2.38 7.53 -23.39
C TRP A 28 -2.35 8.86 -22.64
N LEU A 29 -1.48 9.79 -23.05
CA LEU A 29 -1.36 11.11 -22.39
C LEU A 29 -2.69 11.89 -22.40
N ARG A 30 -3.36 11.98 -23.56
CA ARG A 30 -4.67 12.64 -23.66
C ARG A 30 -5.73 11.94 -22.82
N GLY A 31 -5.79 10.60 -22.87
CA GLY A 31 -6.75 9.84 -22.08
C GLY A 31 -6.55 9.99 -20.57
N GLN A 32 -5.32 10.05 -20.08
CA GLN A 32 -5.02 10.30 -18.68
C GLN A 32 -5.38 11.74 -18.27
N LEU A 33 -5.13 12.72 -19.15
CA LEU A 33 -5.50 14.10 -18.91
C LEU A 33 -7.01 14.27 -18.75
N ASP A 34 -7.79 13.78 -19.72
CA ASP A 34 -9.25 13.82 -19.70
C ASP A 34 -9.82 13.09 -18.47
N LEU A 35 -9.20 11.98 -18.07
CA LEU A 35 -9.60 11.22 -16.90
C LEU A 35 -9.31 12.00 -15.60
N GLN A 36 -8.14 12.61 -15.48
CA GLN A 36 -7.76 13.37 -14.29
C GLN A 36 -8.72 14.55 -14.04
N HIS A 37 -9.12 15.27 -15.09
CA HIS A 37 -10.14 16.31 -15.01
C HIS A 37 -11.46 15.79 -14.43
N LYS A 38 -11.93 14.62 -14.90
CA LYS A 38 -13.16 13.99 -14.38
C LYS A 38 -13.03 13.56 -12.92
N ILE A 39 -11.88 13.02 -12.53
CA ILE A 39 -11.60 12.58 -11.16
C ILE A 39 -11.60 13.79 -10.22
N LEU A 40 -10.84 14.84 -10.53
CA LEU A 40 -10.74 16.03 -9.67
C LEU A 40 -12.07 16.76 -9.56
N ALA A 41 -12.81 16.90 -10.65
CA ALA A 41 -14.16 17.48 -10.61
C ALA A 41 -15.11 16.68 -9.71
N ARG A 42 -15.06 15.33 -9.77
CA ARG A 42 -15.89 14.50 -8.89
C ARG A 42 -15.45 14.58 -7.43
N MET A 43 -14.15 14.50 -7.15
CA MET A 43 -13.60 14.58 -5.79
C MET A 43 -14.00 15.90 -5.11
N THR A 44 -13.73 17.02 -5.78
CA THR A 44 -14.06 18.36 -5.26
C THR A 44 -15.56 18.56 -5.06
N SER A 45 -16.42 18.05 -5.96
CA SER A 45 -17.88 18.11 -5.80
C SER A 45 -18.40 17.36 -4.57
N LEU A 46 -17.65 16.39 -4.06
CA LEU A 46 -17.97 15.60 -2.86
C LEU A 46 -17.29 16.15 -1.60
N GLY A 47 -16.53 17.26 -1.70
CA GLY A 47 -15.75 17.81 -0.60
C GLY A 47 -14.49 17.00 -0.26
N MET A 48 -14.05 16.10 -1.15
CA MET A 48 -12.78 15.38 -0.98
C MET A 48 -11.61 16.30 -1.31
N MET A 49 -10.51 16.14 -0.58
CA MET A 49 -9.25 16.86 -0.81
C MET A 49 -8.30 15.97 -1.62
N PRO A 50 -8.10 16.24 -2.93
CA PRO A 50 -7.17 15.43 -3.73
C PRO A 50 -5.73 15.71 -3.28
N ILE A 51 -4.87 14.68 -3.30
CA ILE A 51 -3.44 14.83 -3.13
C ILE A 51 -2.82 14.81 -4.52
N LEU A 52 -2.17 15.91 -4.92
CA LEU A 52 -1.49 16.01 -6.21
C LEU A 52 -0.01 15.63 -6.07
N PRO A 53 0.68 15.23 -7.14
CA PRO A 53 2.12 14.99 -7.08
C PRO A 53 2.88 16.30 -6.82
N GLY A 54 3.99 16.19 -6.11
CA GLY A 54 5.05 17.19 -5.99
C GLY A 54 6.36 16.67 -6.57
N PHE A 55 7.39 17.50 -6.57
CA PHE A 55 8.71 17.14 -7.09
C PHE A 55 9.66 16.69 -5.97
N GLY A 56 10.13 15.45 -6.03
CA GLY A 56 11.09 14.87 -5.07
C GLY A 56 12.53 14.80 -5.56
N GLY A 57 12.95 15.64 -6.52
CA GLY A 57 14.35 15.74 -6.95
C GLY A 57 14.83 14.76 -8.02
N ILE A 58 14.05 13.72 -8.33
CA ILE A 58 14.42 12.73 -9.36
C ILE A 58 14.23 13.33 -10.76
N VAL A 59 15.29 13.30 -11.57
CA VAL A 59 15.36 13.95 -12.88
C VAL A 59 15.79 12.97 -13.99
N PRO A 60 15.36 13.21 -15.25
CA PRO A 60 15.83 12.43 -16.37
C PRO A 60 17.29 12.74 -16.70
N GLU A 61 17.99 11.74 -17.25
CA GLU A 61 19.38 11.88 -17.75
C GLU A 61 19.54 13.03 -18.75
N ALA A 62 18.50 13.35 -19.51
CA ALA A 62 18.50 14.46 -20.46
C ALA A 62 18.76 15.82 -19.81
N LEU A 63 18.45 15.99 -18.51
CA LEU A 63 18.72 17.23 -17.79
C LEU A 63 20.22 17.48 -17.62
N ILE A 64 21.02 16.43 -17.41
CA ILE A 64 22.48 16.50 -17.31
C ILE A 64 23.08 17.05 -18.61
N ARG A 65 22.50 16.69 -19.76
CA ARG A 65 22.95 17.22 -21.07
C ARG A 65 22.68 18.71 -21.22
N ILE A 66 21.59 19.22 -20.64
CA ILE A 66 21.17 20.63 -20.74
C ILE A 66 21.89 21.48 -19.68
N TYR A 67 22.10 20.93 -18.49
CA TYR A 67 22.77 21.56 -17.35
C TYR A 67 23.95 20.71 -16.86
N PRO A 68 25.03 20.59 -17.65
CA PRO A 68 26.18 19.73 -17.32
C PRO A 68 27.03 20.25 -16.14
N GLN A 69 26.86 21.52 -15.76
CA GLN A 69 27.61 22.16 -14.68
C GLN A 69 27.02 21.91 -13.29
N LEU A 70 25.79 21.39 -13.20
CA LEU A 70 25.14 21.11 -11.92
C LEU A 70 25.58 19.75 -11.38
N ASN A 71 25.44 19.57 -10.07
CA ASN A 71 25.75 18.31 -9.42
C ASN A 71 24.54 17.39 -9.39
N TYR A 72 24.81 16.10 -9.62
CA TYR A 72 23.81 15.04 -9.59
C TYR A 72 24.38 13.82 -8.90
N SER A 73 23.56 13.16 -8.09
CA SER A 73 23.81 11.83 -7.54
C SER A 73 22.96 10.78 -8.25
N ARG A 74 23.31 9.51 -8.08
CA ARG A 74 22.47 8.39 -8.49
C ARG A 74 21.94 7.69 -7.25
N VAL A 75 20.66 7.33 -7.29
CA VAL A 75 20.09 6.38 -6.34
C VAL A 75 20.46 4.95 -6.75
N GLU A 76 20.45 4.03 -5.79
CA GLU A 76 20.77 2.63 -6.05
C GLU A 76 19.82 1.97 -7.06
N SER A 77 20.32 0.94 -7.75
CA SER A 77 19.52 0.09 -8.62
C SER A 77 18.44 -0.62 -7.80
N TRP A 78 17.23 -0.65 -8.35
CA TRP A 78 16.07 -1.23 -7.70
C TRP A 78 15.74 -2.61 -8.29
N ALA A 79 15.50 -3.60 -7.41
CA ALA A 79 15.02 -4.95 -7.72
C ALA A 79 15.78 -5.68 -8.87
N GLY A 80 17.09 -5.43 -9.00
CA GLY A 80 17.94 -6.06 -10.02
C GLY A 80 17.73 -5.52 -11.45
N PHE A 81 17.02 -4.40 -11.63
CA PHE A 81 16.98 -3.73 -12.91
C PHE A 81 18.36 -3.17 -13.28
N PRO A 82 18.81 -3.31 -14.54
CA PRO A 82 20.08 -2.72 -14.96
C PRO A 82 20.01 -1.19 -14.89
N ASP A 83 21.17 -0.53 -14.69
CA ASP A 83 21.27 0.92 -14.48
C ASP A 83 20.61 1.77 -15.57
N ASN A 84 20.54 1.28 -16.81
CA ASN A 84 19.88 1.99 -17.91
C ASN A 84 18.35 2.01 -17.78
N LEU A 85 17.78 1.15 -16.93
CA LEU A 85 16.35 1.03 -16.63
C LEU A 85 15.99 1.37 -15.17
N SER A 86 16.98 1.65 -14.32
CA SER A 86 16.83 2.07 -12.92
C SER A 86 17.87 3.14 -12.60
N SER A 87 18.40 3.18 -11.37
CA SER A 87 19.50 4.05 -10.93
C SER A 87 19.30 5.50 -11.40
N SER A 88 18.12 6.03 -11.06
CA SER A 88 17.68 7.36 -11.46
C SER A 88 18.62 8.44 -10.93
N PHE A 89 18.61 9.59 -11.58
CA PHE A 89 19.44 10.72 -11.15
C PHE A 89 18.65 11.57 -10.16
N LEU A 90 19.31 11.92 -9.06
CA LEU A 90 18.84 12.91 -8.10
C LEU A 90 19.61 14.20 -8.38
N LEU A 91 18.90 15.29 -8.61
CA LEU A 91 19.52 16.62 -8.64
C LEU A 91 19.97 16.97 -7.21
N GLU A 92 21.21 17.43 -7.03
CA GLU A 92 21.69 17.76 -5.69
C GLU A 92 20.79 18.83 -5.05
N PRO A 93 20.35 18.64 -3.80
CA PRO A 93 19.35 19.51 -3.17
C PRO A 93 19.84 20.95 -2.92
N THR A 94 21.16 21.18 -2.98
CA THR A 94 21.75 22.51 -2.86
C THR A 94 21.74 23.30 -4.16
N GLU A 95 21.38 22.68 -5.30
CA GLU A 95 21.28 23.37 -6.58
C GLU A 95 19.98 24.19 -6.64
N ASN A 96 20.07 25.48 -6.97
CA ASN A 96 18.89 26.37 -7.08
C ASN A 96 17.83 25.85 -8.06
N LEU A 97 18.26 25.06 -9.05
CA LEU A 97 17.35 24.43 -10.01
C LEU A 97 16.39 23.44 -9.35
N TYR A 98 16.74 22.83 -8.20
CA TYR A 98 15.86 21.91 -7.48
C TYR A 98 14.55 22.59 -7.07
N VAL A 99 14.66 23.71 -6.37
CA VAL A 99 13.51 24.50 -5.91
C VAL A 99 12.73 25.04 -7.11
N THR A 100 13.45 25.51 -8.15
CA THR A 100 12.83 26.02 -9.38
C THR A 100 11.98 24.95 -10.07
N LEU A 101 12.51 23.73 -10.23
CA LEU A 101 11.76 22.63 -10.83
C LEU A 101 10.56 22.22 -9.98
N GLY A 102 10.70 22.22 -8.65
CA GLY A 102 9.58 21.94 -7.75
C GLY A 102 8.45 22.97 -7.85
N GLN A 103 8.81 24.25 -7.90
CA GLN A 103 7.86 25.34 -8.10
C GLN A 103 7.14 25.21 -9.46
N GLU A 104 7.90 25.04 -10.54
CA GLU A 104 7.34 24.93 -11.90
C GLU A 104 6.45 23.70 -12.04
N PHE A 105 6.82 22.57 -11.43
CA PHE A 105 6.01 21.35 -11.48
C PHE A 105 4.60 21.57 -10.90
N ILE A 106 4.49 22.18 -9.73
CA ILE A 106 3.19 22.49 -9.12
C ILE A 106 2.48 23.62 -9.86
N THR A 107 3.21 24.62 -10.33
CA THR A 107 2.65 25.74 -11.11
C THR A 107 1.96 25.24 -12.38
N GLU A 108 2.57 24.29 -13.11
CA GLU A 108 1.95 23.68 -14.29
C GLU A 108 0.75 22.80 -13.91
N MET A 109 0.81 22.06 -12.80
CA MET A 109 -0.34 21.29 -12.30
C MET A 109 -1.53 22.20 -11.95
N LYS A 110 -1.27 23.34 -11.29
CA LYS A 110 -2.28 24.36 -11.00
C LYS A 110 -2.82 25.02 -12.26
N ARG A 111 -1.96 25.30 -13.25
CA ARG A 111 -2.38 25.85 -14.54
C ARG A 111 -3.36 24.92 -15.25
N GLU A 112 -3.07 23.62 -15.25
CA GLU A 112 -3.90 22.63 -15.94
C GLU A 112 -5.19 22.31 -15.16
N PHE A 113 -5.09 22.04 -13.85
CA PHE A 113 -6.19 21.50 -13.05
C PHE A 113 -6.88 22.50 -12.11
N GLY A 114 -6.33 23.70 -11.96
CA GLY A 114 -6.77 24.71 -11.00
C GLY A 114 -6.25 24.50 -9.57
N ASP A 115 -6.53 25.48 -8.70
CA ASP A 115 -6.21 25.43 -7.26
C ASP A 115 -7.20 24.52 -6.51
N VAL A 116 -7.06 23.20 -6.70
CA VAL A 116 -7.98 22.19 -6.14
C VAL A 116 -7.54 21.63 -4.78
N THR A 117 -6.31 21.91 -4.36
CA THR A 117 -5.72 21.36 -3.13
C THR A 117 -4.50 22.14 -2.68
N HIS A 118 -4.11 21.92 -1.42
CA HIS A 118 -2.80 22.30 -0.87
C HIS A 118 -1.96 21.07 -0.51
N PHE A 119 -2.42 19.85 -0.80
CA PHE A 119 -1.73 18.61 -0.43
C PHE A 119 -0.92 18.05 -1.60
N TYR A 120 0.40 17.92 -1.41
CA TYR A 120 1.32 17.44 -2.44
C TYR A 120 2.14 16.25 -1.96
N ASN A 121 2.21 15.19 -2.76
CA ASN A 121 2.99 14.00 -2.46
C ASN A 121 4.32 13.95 -3.21
N ALA A 122 5.42 13.76 -2.46
CA ALA A 122 6.75 13.55 -3.02
C ALA A 122 7.53 12.57 -2.13
N ASP A 123 8.11 11.54 -2.74
CA ASP A 123 8.90 10.50 -2.05
C ASP A 123 10.19 10.22 -2.85
N SER A 124 11.34 10.70 -2.36
CA SER A 124 12.63 10.60 -3.07
C SER A 124 13.33 9.26 -2.90
N PHE A 125 13.04 8.55 -1.79
CA PHE A 125 13.82 7.40 -1.33
C PHE A 125 12.96 6.17 -1.02
N ASN A 126 11.81 6.04 -1.71
CA ASN A 126 10.96 4.86 -1.54
C ASN A 126 11.66 3.61 -2.09
N GLU A 127 12.05 2.68 -1.21
CA GLU A 127 12.83 1.48 -1.55
C GLU A 127 14.16 1.80 -2.28
N GLN A 128 14.71 2.99 -2.05
CA GLN A 128 16.00 3.40 -2.61
C GLN A 128 16.83 4.06 -1.52
N ARG A 129 18.07 3.58 -1.36
CA ARG A 129 18.99 4.12 -0.37
C ARG A 129 19.68 5.38 -0.92
N PRO A 130 19.70 6.50 -0.17
CA PRO A 130 20.59 7.62 -0.48
C PRO A 130 22.05 7.18 -0.49
N ASN A 131 22.87 7.79 -1.35
CA ASN A 131 24.31 7.46 -1.46
C ASN A 131 25.16 7.91 -0.24
N THR A 132 24.55 8.60 0.73
CA THR A 132 25.21 9.12 1.92
C THR A 132 24.25 9.11 3.11
N SER A 133 24.78 8.81 4.30
CA SER A 133 24.09 8.92 5.59
C SER A 133 24.38 10.25 6.30
N ALA A 134 24.89 11.26 5.60
CA ALA A 134 25.11 12.58 6.16
C ALA A 134 23.77 13.26 6.49
N GLN A 135 23.54 13.59 7.77
CA GLN A 135 22.33 14.30 8.21
C GLN A 135 22.11 15.61 7.43
N THR A 136 23.18 16.35 7.14
CA THR A 136 23.11 17.59 6.34
C THR A 136 22.53 17.36 4.96
N PHE A 137 22.86 16.25 4.31
CA PHE A 137 22.30 15.89 3.01
C PHE A 137 20.80 15.59 3.11
N ILE A 138 20.39 14.74 4.07
CA ILE A 138 18.98 14.40 4.30
C ILE A 138 18.15 15.66 4.59
N LYS A 139 18.70 16.58 5.40
CA LYS A 139 18.06 17.86 5.70
C LYS A 139 17.89 18.72 4.46
N ASN A 140 18.94 18.85 3.65
CA ASN A 140 18.89 19.63 2.41
C ASN A 140 17.83 19.07 1.45
N VAL A 141 17.69 17.74 1.33
CA VAL A 141 16.64 17.13 0.50
C VAL A 141 15.25 17.51 0.99
N ALA A 142 14.98 17.37 2.29
CA ALA A 142 13.68 17.72 2.86
C ALA A 142 13.38 19.23 2.72
N ASP A 143 14.35 20.09 3.04
CA ASP A 143 14.25 21.54 2.91
C ASP A 143 14.01 21.98 1.46
N ALA A 144 14.78 21.47 0.50
CA ALA A 144 14.63 21.81 -0.92
C ALA A 144 13.28 21.32 -1.49
N THR A 145 12.86 20.11 -1.11
CA THR A 145 11.54 19.56 -1.49
C THR A 145 10.42 20.46 -0.98
N PHE A 146 10.43 20.78 0.32
CA PHE A 146 9.39 21.60 0.93
C PHE A 146 9.41 23.04 0.40
N LYS A 147 10.57 23.65 0.23
CA LYS A 147 10.71 24.98 -0.39
C LYS A 147 10.18 25.02 -1.81
N GLY A 148 10.44 23.98 -2.61
CA GLY A 148 9.88 23.85 -3.95
C GLY A 148 8.35 23.86 -3.94
N MET A 149 7.73 23.17 -2.96
CA MET A 149 6.28 23.19 -2.78
C MET A 149 5.76 24.59 -2.39
N VAL A 150 6.34 25.19 -1.35
CA VAL A 150 5.91 26.49 -0.80
C VAL A 150 6.11 27.64 -1.78
N ALA A 151 7.10 27.54 -2.68
CA ALA A 151 7.33 28.53 -3.71
C ALA A 151 6.18 28.62 -4.74
N ALA A 152 5.43 27.54 -4.96
CA ALA A 152 4.24 27.53 -5.82
C ALA A 152 2.93 27.70 -5.03
N ASP A 153 2.92 27.29 -3.75
CA ASP A 153 1.75 27.31 -2.90
C ASP A 153 2.14 27.57 -1.43
N PRO A 154 1.98 28.82 -0.93
CA PRO A 154 2.35 29.19 0.44
C PRO A 154 1.74 28.31 1.54
N ASP A 155 0.61 27.67 1.27
CA ASP A 155 -0.15 26.81 2.19
C ASP A 155 0.10 25.32 1.98
N ALA A 156 1.05 24.95 1.11
CA ALA A 156 1.40 23.57 0.79
C ALA A 156 1.64 22.68 2.03
N ILE A 157 1.03 21.50 2.02
CA ILE A 157 1.24 20.42 2.99
C ILE A 157 1.88 19.26 2.23
N TRP A 158 3.07 18.85 2.69
CA TRP A 158 3.77 17.71 2.13
C TRP A 158 3.22 16.40 2.69
N VAL A 159 2.61 15.57 1.85
CA VAL A 159 2.18 14.21 2.22
C VAL A 159 3.26 13.21 1.79
N MET A 160 3.85 12.47 2.72
CA MET A 160 4.91 11.49 2.43
C MET A 160 4.61 10.10 2.95
N GLN A 161 5.14 9.08 2.28
CA GLN A 161 5.02 7.70 2.71
C GLN A 161 6.10 7.37 3.77
N GLY A 162 5.69 6.78 4.89
CA GLY A 162 6.60 6.33 5.94
C GLY A 162 7.34 5.03 5.63
N TRP A 163 6.98 4.33 4.54
CA TRP A 163 7.48 2.98 4.20
C TRP A 163 8.99 2.84 4.24
N LEU A 164 9.73 3.86 3.80
CA LEU A 164 11.19 3.85 3.78
C LEU A 164 11.83 3.61 5.16
N PHE A 165 11.20 4.07 6.25
CA PHE A 165 11.71 3.89 7.61
C PHE A 165 11.56 2.44 8.12
N TYR A 166 10.64 1.68 7.55
CA TYR A 166 10.52 0.24 7.80
C TYR A 166 11.38 -0.56 6.83
N TYR A 167 11.27 -0.28 5.52
CA TYR A 167 11.91 -1.05 4.45
C TYR A 167 13.44 -1.10 4.57
N ASP A 168 14.06 0.03 4.92
CA ASP A 168 15.51 0.14 5.10
C ASP A 168 15.84 0.72 6.49
N ALA A 169 15.31 0.08 7.53
CA ALA A 169 15.48 0.49 8.92
C ALA A 169 16.95 0.53 9.38
N ASP A 170 17.83 -0.26 8.75
CA ASP A 170 19.28 -0.24 8.99
C ASP A 170 19.91 1.10 8.56
N PHE A 171 19.41 1.70 7.47
CA PHE A 171 19.84 3.02 7.03
C PHE A 171 19.11 4.12 7.80
N TRP A 172 17.79 4.04 7.92
CA TRP A 172 16.94 5.07 8.51
C TRP A 172 16.95 5.06 10.04
N THR A 173 18.11 5.37 10.61
CA THR A 173 18.27 5.53 12.07
C THR A 173 17.35 6.63 12.62
N PRO A 174 17.08 6.66 13.93
CA PRO A 174 16.29 7.72 14.55
C PRO A 174 16.79 9.14 14.20
N GLU A 175 18.09 9.34 14.10
CA GLU A 175 18.70 10.64 13.76
C GLU A 175 18.44 11.05 12.31
N LEU A 176 18.53 10.11 11.34
CA LEU A 176 18.25 10.39 9.93
C LEU A 176 16.76 10.59 9.70
N THR A 177 15.93 9.73 10.29
CA THR A 177 14.47 9.83 10.25
C THR A 177 14.02 11.18 10.80
N LYS A 178 14.54 11.59 11.97
CA LYS A 178 14.25 12.91 12.52
C LYS A 178 14.73 14.04 11.62
N SER A 179 15.93 13.92 11.05
CA SER A 179 16.50 14.90 10.12
C SER A 179 15.67 15.10 8.85
N LEU A 180 14.92 14.09 8.40
CA LEU A 180 14.00 14.24 7.27
C LEU A 180 12.68 14.90 7.71
N LEU A 181 12.10 14.40 8.81
CA LEU A 181 10.73 14.76 9.22
C LEU A 181 10.61 16.15 9.86
N THR A 182 11.70 16.72 10.39
CA THR A 182 11.64 18.00 11.13
C THR A 182 12.10 19.23 10.34
N GLU A 183 12.44 19.10 9.06
CA GLU A 183 12.84 20.25 8.24
C GLU A 183 11.63 21.01 7.67
N ALA A 184 10.53 20.30 7.36
CA ALA A 184 9.25 20.96 7.18
C ALA A 184 8.73 21.45 8.54
N PRO A 185 8.15 22.66 8.65
CA PRO A 185 7.52 23.11 9.89
C PRO A 185 6.49 22.10 10.40
N LEU A 186 6.33 22.00 11.72
CA LEU A 186 5.34 21.11 12.32
C LEU A 186 3.94 21.43 11.78
N GLY A 187 3.21 20.40 11.35
CA GLY A 187 1.88 20.53 10.75
C GLY A 187 1.87 20.84 9.26
N ARG A 188 3.04 21.07 8.64
CA ARG A 188 3.20 21.26 7.19
C ARG A 188 3.65 20.00 6.46
N MET A 189 3.72 18.88 7.19
CA MET A 189 3.95 17.55 6.67
C MET A 189 2.93 16.58 7.28
N ILE A 190 2.43 15.63 6.48
CA ILE A 190 1.63 14.51 6.94
C ILE A 190 2.34 13.22 6.53
N VAL A 191 2.67 12.38 7.51
CA VAL A 191 3.27 11.06 7.25
C VAL A 191 2.17 10.01 7.14
N LEU A 192 2.18 9.23 6.06
CA LEU A 192 1.37 8.03 5.96
C LEU A 192 2.14 6.89 6.64
N ASP A 193 1.71 6.45 7.82
CA ASP A 193 2.22 5.24 8.45
C ASP A 193 1.67 4.03 7.66
N LEU A 194 2.38 3.72 6.57
CA LEU A 194 1.79 3.14 5.36
C LEU A 194 1.26 1.73 5.56
N ASP A 195 1.89 0.98 6.46
CA ASP A 195 1.65 -0.44 6.74
C ASP A 195 1.42 -0.64 8.24
N ALA A 196 0.67 0.26 8.86
CA ALA A 196 0.54 0.30 10.31
C ALA A 196 -0.27 -0.89 10.86
N ASP A 197 -1.04 -1.58 10.02
CA ASP A 197 -1.71 -2.84 10.38
C ASP A 197 -0.73 -4.02 10.54
N ALA A 198 0.49 -3.95 9.98
CA ALA A 198 1.52 -4.96 10.14
C ALA A 198 2.78 -4.44 10.86
N PHE A 199 3.30 -3.30 10.44
CA PHE A 199 4.57 -2.73 10.88
C PHE A 199 4.43 -1.23 11.19
N PRO A 200 3.75 -0.86 12.30
CA PRO A 200 3.56 0.55 12.67
C PRO A 200 4.89 1.23 13.01
N ILE A 201 5.12 2.40 12.43
CA ILE A 201 6.34 3.20 12.58
C ILE A 201 6.15 4.32 13.61
N TRP A 202 4.90 4.77 13.82
CA TRP A 202 4.59 5.83 14.77
C TRP A 202 5.13 5.59 16.20
N PRO A 203 5.18 4.37 16.78
CA PRO A 203 5.67 4.19 18.15
C PRO A 203 7.17 4.44 18.28
N SER A 204 7.98 3.92 17.34
CA SER A 204 9.44 4.04 17.37
C SER A 204 9.93 5.45 17.05
N THR A 205 9.11 6.23 16.34
CA THR A 205 9.38 7.63 15.98
C THR A 205 8.75 8.63 16.95
N GLN A 206 8.19 8.17 18.08
CA GLN A 206 7.52 9.02 19.06
C GLN A 206 6.43 9.89 18.40
N SER A 207 5.58 9.26 17.60
CA SER A 207 4.57 9.91 16.77
C SER A 207 5.20 10.86 15.73
N PHE A 208 6.13 10.33 14.93
CA PHE A 208 6.82 11.06 13.85
C PHE A 208 7.42 12.40 14.29
N TYR A 209 8.00 12.43 15.49
CA TYR A 209 8.63 13.60 16.11
C TYR A 209 7.75 14.86 16.11
N GLY A 210 6.44 14.69 16.21
CA GLY A 210 5.47 15.78 16.29
C GLY A 210 4.79 16.13 14.97
N GLN A 211 5.19 15.54 13.84
CA GLN A 211 4.44 15.72 12.59
C GLN A 211 3.12 14.94 12.64
N PRO A 212 2.03 15.49 12.08
CA PRO A 212 0.79 14.73 11.89
C PRO A 212 0.99 13.45 11.10
N PHE A 213 0.26 12.40 11.44
CA PHE A 213 0.29 11.16 10.68
C PHE A 213 -1.09 10.54 10.47
N ILE A 214 -1.20 9.71 9.43
CA ILE A 214 -2.38 8.90 9.12
C ILE A 214 -1.99 7.43 9.32
N TRP A 215 -2.72 6.74 10.20
CA TRP A 215 -2.57 5.30 10.41
C TRP A 215 -3.18 4.56 9.22
N CYS A 216 -2.38 3.84 8.43
CA CYS A 216 -2.88 3.21 7.21
C CYS A 216 -2.92 1.69 7.33
N MET A 217 -3.98 1.10 6.79
CA MET A 217 -4.05 -0.33 6.51
C MET A 217 -3.54 -0.60 5.10
N LEU A 218 -2.36 -1.22 4.98
CA LEU A 218 -1.81 -1.64 3.70
C LEU A 218 -2.53 -2.91 3.25
N HIS A 219 -2.57 -3.93 4.11
CA HIS A 219 -3.29 -5.19 3.94
C HIS A 219 -2.93 -6.06 2.71
N ASN A 220 -2.66 -5.51 1.53
CA ASN A 220 -2.44 -6.27 0.30
C ASN A 220 -1.21 -5.76 -0.47
N TYR A 221 -0.33 -6.70 -0.81
CA TYR A 221 0.86 -6.48 -1.63
C TYR A 221 0.66 -7.07 -3.04
N GLY A 222 0.98 -6.32 -4.08
CA GLY A 222 0.96 -6.76 -5.48
C GLY A 222 -0.42 -7.06 -6.09
N GLY A 223 -1.53 -6.83 -5.37
CA GLY A 223 -2.86 -7.22 -5.84
C GLY A 223 -3.07 -8.73 -5.84
N VAL A 224 -2.32 -9.47 -5.01
CA VAL A 224 -2.48 -10.91 -4.86
C VAL A 224 -3.86 -11.25 -4.28
N GLN A 225 -4.46 -12.32 -4.78
CA GLN A 225 -5.70 -12.87 -4.23
C GLN A 225 -5.39 -13.73 -3.00
N GLY A 226 -6.40 -14.23 -2.29
CA GLY A 226 -6.23 -15.03 -1.08
C GLY A 226 -6.96 -14.44 0.12
N LEU A 227 -7.63 -15.29 0.91
CA LEU A 227 -8.20 -14.85 2.17
C LEU A 227 -7.09 -14.50 3.15
N TYR A 228 -7.10 -13.26 3.63
CA TYR A 228 -6.12 -12.70 4.56
C TYR A 228 -6.72 -11.52 5.30
N GLY A 229 -6.25 -11.31 6.52
CA GLY A 229 -6.57 -10.12 7.29
C GLY A 229 -5.89 -10.15 8.66
N ARG A 230 -5.91 -9.01 9.34
CA ARG A 230 -5.56 -8.86 10.76
C ARG A 230 -6.69 -8.16 11.48
N ILE A 231 -7.87 -8.78 11.46
CA ILE A 231 -9.11 -8.08 11.83
C ILE A 231 -9.10 -7.57 13.27
N SER A 232 -8.48 -8.29 14.20
CA SER A 232 -8.34 -7.86 15.58
C SER A 232 -7.50 -6.59 15.71
N HIS A 233 -6.46 -6.45 14.87
CA HIS A 233 -5.57 -5.29 14.86
C HIS A 233 -6.27 -4.06 14.28
N ILE A 234 -6.88 -4.19 13.09
CA ILE A 234 -7.55 -3.03 12.46
C ILE A 234 -8.75 -2.54 13.27
N ASN A 235 -9.34 -3.40 14.12
CA ASN A 235 -10.43 -3.03 15.02
C ASN A 235 -9.96 -2.27 16.28
N LYS A 236 -8.69 -2.41 16.69
CA LYS A 236 -8.18 -1.89 17.97
C LYS A 236 -7.08 -0.84 17.79
N ASP A 237 -6.06 -1.19 17.01
CA ASP A 237 -4.80 -0.46 16.89
C ASP A 237 -5.00 1.02 16.45
N PRO A 238 -5.91 1.36 15.52
CA PRO A 238 -6.16 2.77 15.19
C PRO A 238 -6.66 3.61 16.37
N MET A 239 -7.46 3.00 17.27
CA MET A 239 -7.95 3.69 18.47
C MET A 239 -6.85 3.83 19.52
N GLU A 240 -6.00 2.81 19.65
CA GLU A 240 -4.84 2.86 20.54
C GLU A 240 -3.85 3.94 20.09
N ALA A 241 -3.54 4.00 18.79
CA ALA A 241 -2.72 5.04 18.21
C ALA A 241 -3.32 6.44 18.40
N ARG A 242 -4.65 6.60 18.24
CA ARG A 242 -5.34 7.88 18.48
C ARG A 242 -5.28 8.32 19.95
N ASN A 243 -5.46 7.38 20.88
CA ASN A 243 -5.55 7.67 22.32
C ASN A 243 -4.20 7.66 23.03
N ALA A 244 -3.11 7.31 22.34
CA ALA A 244 -1.77 7.32 22.91
C ALA A 244 -1.36 8.74 23.35
N SER A 245 -0.72 8.84 24.51
CA SER A 245 -0.23 10.12 25.03
C SER A 245 0.80 10.74 24.07
N GLY A 246 0.55 11.98 23.63
CA GLY A 246 1.42 12.67 22.67
C GLY A 246 1.24 12.23 21.22
N SER A 247 0.20 11.45 20.91
CA SER A 247 -0.14 11.09 19.53
C SER A 247 -0.46 12.33 18.69
N THR A 248 0.04 12.32 17.47
CA THR A 248 -0.23 13.28 16.39
C THR A 248 -1.04 12.65 15.27
N MET A 249 -1.73 11.53 15.56
CA MET A 249 -2.61 10.86 14.60
C MET A 249 -3.78 11.78 14.24
N ILE A 250 -3.95 12.06 12.96
CA ILE A 250 -5.02 12.92 12.43
C ILE A 250 -6.05 12.17 11.58
N GLY A 251 -5.83 10.88 11.31
CA GLY A 251 -6.75 10.10 10.50
C GLY A 251 -6.36 8.65 10.36
N VAL A 252 -7.23 7.89 9.70
CA VAL A 252 -6.99 6.53 9.24
C VAL A 252 -7.02 6.47 7.71
N GLY A 253 -6.32 5.51 7.11
CA GLY A 253 -6.17 5.41 5.66
C GLY A 253 -6.14 3.97 5.15
N LEU A 254 -6.30 3.85 3.83
CA LEU A 254 -6.22 2.60 3.06
C LEU A 254 -5.13 2.76 2.00
N THR A 255 -4.14 1.87 2.00
CA THR A 255 -2.91 2.02 1.19
C THR A 255 -2.57 0.79 0.35
N MET A 256 -3.52 -0.15 0.24
CA MET A 256 -3.36 -1.42 -0.47
C MET A 256 -2.81 -1.27 -1.90
N GLU A 257 -1.91 -2.18 -2.28
CA GLU A 257 -1.37 -2.18 -3.64
C GLU A 257 -2.37 -2.67 -4.69
N GLY A 258 -3.44 -3.36 -4.27
CA GLY A 258 -4.57 -3.75 -5.10
C GLY A 258 -5.88 -3.91 -4.31
N ILE A 259 -7.01 -3.59 -4.95
CA ILE A 259 -8.30 -3.38 -4.25
C ILE A 259 -9.35 -4.50 -4.41
N ASN A 260 -9.19 -5.42 -5.36
CA ASN A 260 -10.23 -6.41 -5.70
C ASN A 260 -10.08 -7.71 -4.90
N GLN A 261 -10.16 -7.64 -3.56
CA GLN A 261 -10.04 -8.80 -2.66
C GLN A 261 -10.48 -8.42 -1.23
N ASN A 262 -10.86 -9.40 -0.39
CA ASN A 262 -11.11 -9.24 1.05
C ASN A 262 -11.96 -8.02 1.45
N GLU A 263 -13.08 -7.77 0.78
CA GLU A 263 -13.93 -6.57 0.96
C GLU A 263 -14.34 -6.31 2.42
N VAL A 264 -14.56 -7.38 3.19
CA VAL A 264 -14.88 -7.33 4.62
C VAL A 264 -13.84 -6.57 5.46
N MET A 265 -12.56 -6.68 5.11
CA MET A 265 -11.48 -5.98 5.82
C MET A 265 -11.55 -4.47 5.58
N TYR A 266 -11.85 -4.09 4.34
CA TYR A 266 -11.97 -2.70 3.93
C TYR A 266 -13.25 -2.05 4.44
N GLU A 267 -14.35 -2.79 4.57
CA GLU A 267 -15.57 -2.28 5.19
C GLU A 267 -15.33 -1.94 6.66
N LEU A 268 -14.74 -2.86 7.44
CA LEU A 268 -14.42 -2.59 8.84
C LEU A 268 -13.44 -1.43 9.01
N MET A 269 -12.38 -1.39 8.21
CA MET A 269 -11.36 -0.34 8.34
C MET A 269 -11.92 1.05 8.03
N ASN A 270 -12.82 1.17 7.04
CA ASN A 270 -13.49 2.44 6.75
C ASN A 270 -14.38 2.90 7.93
N GLU A 271 -15.05 1.97 8.63
CA GLU A 271 -15.82 2.30 9.83
C GLU A 271 -14.96 2.88 10.95
N MET A 272 -13.67 2.52 11.06
CA MET A 272 -12.79 3.03 12.12
C MET A 272 -12.61 4.56 12.11
N SER A 273 -12.88 5.21 10.98
CA SER A 273 -12.93 6.68 10.87
C SER A 273 -14.03 7.30 11.74
N TRP A 274 -15.13 6.57 11.96
CA TRP A 274 -16.36 7.04 12.61
C TRP A 274 -16.54 6.51 14.04
N ARG A 275 -15.65 5.62 14.47
CA ARG A 275 -15.75 4.97 15.77
C ARG A 275 -14.84 5.64 16.80
N THR A 276 -15.22 5.46 18.06
CA THR A 276 -14.40 5.79 19.23
C THR A 276 -14.06 4.55 20.06
N GLN A 277 -14.67 3.40 19.72
CA GLN A 277 -14.51 2.12 20.40
C GLN A 277 -14.50 0.98 19.37
N PRO A 278 -13.74 -0.11 19.63
CA PRO A 278 -13.77 -1.33 18.81
C PRO A 278 -15.19 -1.91 18.67
N VAL A 279 -15.45 -2.64 17.60
CA VAL A 279 -16.67 -3.44 17.43
C VAL A 279 -16.55 -4.80 18.13
N ALA A 280 -17.68 -5.38 18.51
CA ALA A 280 -17.77 -6.81 18.78
C ALA A 280 -17.71 -7.56 17.43
N ILE A 281 -16.56 -8.14 17.09
CA ILE A 281 -16.27 -8.71 15.76
C ILE A 281 -17.33 -9.73 15.33
N ASP A 282 -17.78 -10.60 16.23
CA ASP A 282 -18.79 -11.63 15.92
C ASP A 282 -20.14 -11.03 15.50
N GLU A 283 -20.61 -10.02 16.24
CA GLU A 283 -21.86 -9.32 15.94
C GLU A 283 -21.71 -8.49 14.66
N TRP A 284 -20.56 -7.85 14.49
CA TRP A 284 -20.26 -7.07 13.30
C TRP A 284 -20.25 -7.94 12.03
N MET A 285 -19.68 -9.15 12.09
CA MET A 285 -19.68 -10.12 10.99
C MET A 285 -21.07 -10.64 10.64
N ALA A 286 -21.91 -10.91 11.64
CA ALA A 286 -23.31 -11.27 11.41
C ALA A 286 -24.06 -10.12 10.71
N ASN A 287 -23.85 -8.89 11.16
CA ASN A 287 -24.47 -7.71 10.53
C ASN A 287 -23.92 -7.45 9.11
N PHE A 288 -22.62 -7.67 8.88
CA PHE A 288 -21.99 -7.56 7.55
C PHE A 288 -22.65 -8.51 6.55
N THR A 289 -22.78 -9.79 6.90
CA THR A 289 -23.39 -10.79 6.01
C THR A 289 -24.87 -10.52 5.74
N GLY A 290 -25.63 -10.09 6.74
CA GLY A 290 -27.03 -9.68 6.55
C GLY A 290 -27.18 -8.52 5.57
N ARG A 291 -26.34 -7.48 5.67
CA ARG A 291 -26.32 -6.36 4.70
C ARG A 291 -25.86 -6.79 3.31
N ARG A 292 -24.81 -7.61 3.25
CA ARG A 292 -24.17 -8.04 2.00
C ARG A 292 -25.05 -8.95 1.16
N TYR A 293 -25.79 -9.84 1.80
CA TYR A 293 -26.65 -10.82 1.11
C TYR A 293 -28.12 -10.40 1.04
N GLY A 294 -28.50 -9.34 1.76
CA GLY A 294 -29.84 -8.77 1.74
C GLY A 294 -30.86 -9.50 2.61
N ASP A 295 -30.45 -10.52 3.35
CA ASP A 295 -31.28 -11.25 4.31
C ASP A 295 -30.40 -11.89 5.40
N SER A 296 -30.97 -12.17 6.56
CA SER A 296 -30.28 -12.82 7.67
C SER A 296 -30.28 -14.34 7.49
N ASN A 297 -29.14 -14.98 7.73
CA ASN A 297 -29.01 -16.42 7.59
C ASN A 297 -27.92 -16.98 8.51
N ASP A 298 -28.28 -17.95 9.33
CA ASP A 298 -27.37 -18.52 10.34
C ASP A 298 -26.13 -19.16 9.73
N ASP A 299 -26.24 -19.86 8.60
CA ASP A 299 -25.11 -20.45 7.91
C ASP A 299 -24.15 -19.35 7.38
N ALA A 300 -24.69 -18.28 6.78
CA ALA A 300 -23.89 -17.15 6.32
C ALA A 300 -23.16 -16.46 7.48
N HIS A 301 -23.85 -16.27 8.61
CA HIS A 301 -23.24 -15.72 9.83
C HIS A 301 -22.09 -16.61 10.33
N LEU A 302 -22.32 -17.92 10.41
CA LEU A 302 -21.31 -18.89 10.84
C LEU A 302 -20.08 -18.90 9.92
N THR A 303 -20.26 -18.80 8.60
CA THR A 303 -19.15 -18.63 7.64
C THR A 303 -18.23 -17.48 8.06
N TYR A 304 -18.76 -16.27 8.24
CA TYR A 304 -17.93 -15.11 8.55
C TYR A 304 -17.46 -15.03 10.00
N GLN A 305 -18.15 -15.69 10.94
CA GLN A 305 -17.63 -15.87 12.30
C GLN A 305 -16.38 -16.76 12.31
N ILE A 306 -16.38 -17.87 11.58
CA ILE A 306 -15.22 -18.76 11.47
C ILE A 306 -14.08 -18.05 10.74
N LEU A 307 -14.36 -17.42 9.59
CA LEU A 307 -13.36 -16.68 8.83
C LEU A 307 -12.77 -15.54 9.67
N GLY A 308 -13.63 -14.70 10.27
CA GLY A 308 -13.22 -13.55 11.07
C GLY A 308 -12.31 -13.90 12.24
N LYS A 309 -12.62 -14.98 12.98
CA LYS A 309 -11.82 -15.39 14.15
C LYS A 309 -10.52 -16.11 13.84
N LYS A 310 -10.38 -16.64 12.63
CA LYS A 310 -9.31 -17.58 12.28
C LYS A 310 -8.59 -17.14 11.02
N VAL A 311 -9.25 -17.27 9.86
CA VAL A 311 -8.62 -17.07 8.55
C VAL A 311 -8.24 -15.60 8.31
N LEU A 312 -9.08 -14.67 8.73
CA LEU A 312 -8.92 -13.22 8.57
C LEU A 312 -8.28 -12.54 9.79
N ASP A 313 -7.75 -13.31 10.74
CA ASP A 313 -7.04 -12.80 11.91
C ASP A 313 -5.66 -13.41 12.04
N HIS A 314 -4.76 -12.98 11.16
CA HIS A 314 -3.41 -13.48 11.13
C HIS A 314 -2.65 -13.14 12.44
N PRO A 315 -2.09 -14.13 13.15
CA PRO A 315 -1.54 -13.95 14.50
C PRO A 315 -0.22 -13.16 14.53
N THR A 316 0.48 -13.08 13.40
CA THR A 316 1.75 -12.35 13.27
C THR A 316 1.71 -11.35 12.11
N THR A 317 2.74 -10.52 12.00
CA THR A 317 2.86 -9.45 10.99
C THR A 317 3.27 -9.95 9.61
N TRP A 318 3.80 -11.19 9.52
CA TRP A 318 4.27 -11.78 8.28
C TRP A 318 4.12 -13.30 8.29
N ALA A 319 3.29 -13.83 7.40
CA ALA A 319 3.49 -15.12 6.77
C ALA A 319 2.59 -15.24 5.53
N ASN A 320 3.21 -15.48 4.38
CA ASN A 320 2.61 -16.24 3.28
C ASN A 320 1.44 -15.62 2.49
N GLN A 321 1.05 -14.37 2.73
CA GLN A 321 0.01 -13.71 1.92
C GLN A 321 0.43 -13.68 0.44
N GLY A 322 -0.43 -14.23 -0.43
CA GLY A 322 -0.19 -14.31 -1.88
C GLY A 322 0.93 -15.26 -2.31
N ARG A 323 1.52 -16.01 -1.37
CA ARG A 323 2.68 -16.88 -1.57
C ARG A 323 2.29 -18.35 -1.78
N TYR A 324 1.11 -18.57 -2.32
CA TYR A 324 0.55 -19.90 -2.52
C TYR A 324 1.32 -20.71 -3.56
N ILE A 325 1.43 -22.02 -3.33
CA ILE A 325 2.21 -22.93 -4.19
C ILE A 325 1.69 -22.86 -5.64
N VAL A 326 0.37 -22.81 -5.83
CA VAL A 326 -0.26 -22.78 -7.16
C VAL A 326 0.13 -21.55 -8.00
N THR A 327 0.55 -20.45 -7.36
CA THR A 327 0.96 -19.21 -8.05
C THR A 327 2.47 -19.02 -8.12
N ARG A 328 3.27 -20.00 -7.67
CA ARG A 328 4.73 -19.92 -7.64
C ARG A 328 5.36 -20.81 -8.71
N ARG A 329 6.59 -20.45 -9.11
CA ARG A 329 7.38 -21.25 -10.07
C ARG A 329 7.77 -22.58 -9.44
N PRO A 330 7.34 -23.74 -9.96
CA PRO A 330 7.51 -25.05 -9.33
C PRO A 330 8.91 -25.30 -8.76
N HIS A 331 8.97 -25.74 -7.51
CA HIS A 331 10.19 -26.10 -6.78
C HIS A 331 9.85 -27.11 -5.68
N PHE A 332 10.79 -27.96 -5.27
CA PHE A 332 10.58 -29.00 -4.24
C PHE A 332 10.78 -28.50 -2.79
N ASN A 333 10.91 -27.20 -2.58
CA ASN A 333 11.23 -26.66 -1.27
C ASN A 333 10.45 -25.37 -1.04
N TYR A 334 9.16 -25.52 -0.72
CA TYR A 334 8.34 -24.42 -0.23
C TYR A 334 8.07 -24.62 1.27
N PRO A 335 8.69 -23.80 2.13
CA PRO A 335 8.45 -23.88 3.56
C PRO A 335 7.34 -22.91 3.95
N GLU A 336 6.07 -23.29 3.92
CA GLU A 336 5.01 -22.37 4.35
C GLU A 336 3.86 -23.06 5.09
N PRO A 337 3.83 -23.03 6.44
CA PRO A 337 2.64 -23.40 7.18
C PRO A 337 1.54 -22.35 6.94
N MET A 338 0.30 -22.81 6.78
CA MET A 338 -0.87 -21.94 6.88
C MET A 338 -1.01 -21.46 8.33
N TRP A 339 -1.43 -20.22 8.54
CA TRP A 339 -1.64 -19.67 9.89
C TRP A 339 -2.97 -20.11 10.54
N TYR A 340 -3.78 -20.88 9.81
CA TYR A 340 -5.07 -21.42 10.23
C TYR A 340 -5.16 -22.91 9.87
N ASP A 341 -6.12 -23.62 10.45
CA ASP A 341 -6.45 -25.00 10.06
C ASP A 341 -7.25 -24.98 8.75
N PRO A 342 -6.80 -25.69 7.69
CA PRO A 342 -7.57 -25.88 6.45
C PRO A 342 -9.05 -26.20 6.63
N LYS A 343 -9.40 -26.93 7.70
CA LYS A 343 -10.78 -27.29 8.03
C LYS A 343 -11.65 -26.06 8.24
N ASP A 344 -11.11 -24.96 8.76
CA ASP A 344 -11.87 -23.73 8.98
C ASP A 344 -12.38 -23.13 7.66
N VAL A 345 -11.58 -23.21 6.60
CA VAL A 345 -11.99 -22.77 5.26
C VAL A 345 -13.03 -23.72 4.66
N PHE A 346 -12.82 -25.04 4.78
CA PHE A 346 -13.77 -26.03 4.26
C PHE A 346 -15.12 -25.97 4.98
N GLU A 347 -15.12 -25.78 6.30
CA GLU A 347 -16.31 -25.60 7.12
C GLU A 347 -17.04 -24.32 6.74
N SER A 348 -16.32 -23.20 6.66
CA SER A 348 -16.86 -21.90 6.21
C SER A 348 -17.51 -22.00 4.83
N PHE A 349 -16.86 -22.72 3.89
CA PHE A 349 -17.38 -22.93 2.55
C PHE A 349 -18.64 -23.80 2.54
N SER A 350 -18.67 -24.86 3.35
CA SER A 350 -19.85 -25.72 3.51
C SER A 350 -21.06 -24.94 4.03
N HIS A 351 -20.85 -24.10 5.05
CA HIS A 351 -21.88 -23.17 5.54
C HIS A 351 -22.36 -22.22 4.43
N LEU A 352 -21.45 -21.58 3.69
CA LEU A 352 -21.85 -20.63 2.64
C LEU A 352 -22.67 -21.32 1.54
N LEU A 353 -22.33 -22.55 1.17
CA LEU A 353 -23.11 -23.35 0.21
C LEU A 353 -24.50 -23.70 0.74
N ARG A 354 -24.65 -23.99 2.04
CA ARG A 354 -25.98 -24.17 2.66
C ARG A 354 -26.79 -22.89 2.63
N ALA A 355 -26.18 -21.76 3.00
CA ALA A 355 -26.81 -20.44 2.92
C ALA A 355 -27.31 -20.17 1.49
N ALA A 356 -26.52 -20.52 0.47
CA ALA A 356 -26.87 -20.33 -0.94
C ALA A 356 -28.03 -21.21 -1.46
N THR A 357 -28.50 -22.19 -0.68
CA THR A 357 -29.73 -22.94 -1.00
C THR A 357 -31.00 -22.17 -0.65
N VAL A 358 -30.89 -21.18 0.25
CA VAL A 358 -32.01 -20.40 0.79
C VAL A 358 -31.94 -18.94 0.34
N LEU A 359 -30.76 -18.34 0.40
CA LEU A 359 -30.54 -16.94 0.05
C LEU A 359 -30.72 -16.68 -1.45
N ALA A 360 -31.12 -15.45 -1.77
CA ALA A 360 -31.11 -14.98 -3.14
C ALA A 360 -29.68 -15.01 -3.71
N LYS A 361 -29.53 -15.46 -4.95
CA LYS A 361 -28.23 -15.58 -5.63
C LYS A 361 -27.79 -14.21 -6.15
N THR A 362 -27.46 -13.31 -5.23
CA THR A 362 -26.91 -11.99 -5.54
C THR A 362 -25.47 -12.10 -6.04
N ASP A 363 -25.00 -11.08 -6.76
CA ASP A 363 -23.61 -11.03 -7.23
C ASP A 363 -22.61 -11.11 -6.06
N MET A 364 -22.95 -10.54 -4.90
CA MET A 364 -22.12 -10.57 -3.70
C MET A 364 -21.99 -11.98 -3.12
N LEU A 365 -23.09 -12.73 -3.03
CA LEU A 365 -23.06 -14.12 -2.58
C LEU A 365 -22.27 -14.99 -3.57
N LEU A 366 -22.49 -14.82 -4.87
CA LEU A 366 -21.75 -15.55 -5.90
C LEU A 366 -20.25 -15.23 -5.86
N TYR A 367 -19.88 -13.97 -5.62
CA TYR A 367 -18.50 -13.54 -5.47
C TYR A 367 -17.82 -14.28 -4.31
N ASP A 368 -18.44 -14.31 -3.13
CA ASP A 368 -17.85 -14.97 -1.96
C ASP A 368 -17.80 -16.50 -2.10
N ILE A 369 -18.80 -17.11 -2.75
CA ILE A 369 -18.76 -18.53 -3.12
C ILE A 369 -17.55 -18.81 -4.00
N VAL A 370 -17.30 -17.97 -5.01
CA VAL A 370 -16.14 -18.12 -5.91
C VAL A 370 -14.83 -17.94 -5.14
N ASP A 371 -14.71 -16.95 -4.26
CA ASP A 371 -13.47 -16.72 -3.52
C ASP A 371 -13.18 -17.84 -2.50
N LEU A 372 -14.20 -18.34 -1.77
CA LEU A 372 -14.04 -19.49 -0.88
C LEU A 372 -13.78 -20.80 -1.63
N SER A 373 -14.39 -20.97 -2.81
CA SER A 373 -14.08 -22.11 -3.69
C SER A 373 -12.62 -22.06 -4.14
N ARG A 374 -12.16 -20.89 -4.59
CA ARG A 374 -10.76 -20.65 -4.99
C ARG A 374 -9.80 -20.91 -3.83
N GLN A 375 -10.12 -20.42 -2.63
CA GLN A 375 -9.32 -20.65 -1.43
C GLN A 375 -9.27 -22.15 -1.07
N SER A 376 -10.39 -22.85 -1.16
CA SER A 376 -10.48 -24.29 -0.91
C SER A 376 -9.63 -25.09 -1.92
N LEU A 377 -9.72 -24.77 -3.22
CA LEU A 377 -8.90 -25.41 -4.26
C LEU A 377 -7.40 -25.15 -4.07
N GLN A 378 -7.04 -23.96 -3.62
CA GLN A 378 -5.65 -23.62 -3.30
C GLN A 378 -5.10 -24.50 -2.16
N ILE A 379 -5.92 -24.80 -1.13
CA ILE A 379 -5.53 -25.70 -0.04
C ILE A 379 -5.42 -27.15 -0.53
N VAL A 380 -6.37 -27.62 -1.34
CA VAL A 380 -6.29 -28.96 -1.97
C VAL A 380 -5.04 -29.10 -2.83
N PHE A 381 -4.67 -28.06 -3.58
CA PHE A 381 -3.44 -28.03 -4.36
C PHE A 381 -2.21 -28.15 -3.47
N HIS A 382 -2.15 -27.43 -2.35
CA HIS A 382 -1.06 -27.52 -1.38
C HIS A 382 -0.88 -28.96 -0.85
N SER A 383 -1.96 -29.60 -0.39
CA SER A 383 -1.91 -30.98 0.08
C SER A 383 -1.50 -31.98 -1.02
N THR A 384 -1.94 -31.73 -2.26
CA THR A 384 -1.54 -32.56 -3.41
C THR A 384 -0.06 -32.40 -3.75
N TYR A 385 0.46 -31.18 -3.65
CA TYR A 385 1.89 -30.90 -3.81
C TYR A 385 2.73 -31.64 -2.76
N GLU A 386 2.32 -31.64 -1.48
CA GLU A 386 3.03 -32.36 -0.42
C GLU A 386 3.06 -33.88 -0.67
N ARG A 387 1.91 -34.47 -1.08
CA ARG A 387 1.85 -35.89 -1.47
C ARG A 387 2.74 -36.19 -2.68
N PHE A 388 2.75 -35.31 -3.68
CA PHE A 388 3.61 -35.45 -4.85
C PHE A 388 5.09 -35.38 -4.49
N GLN A 389 5.48 -34.44 -3.62
CA GLN A 389 6.85 -34.33 -3.14
C GLN A 389 7.30 -35.60 -2.39
N ALA A 390 6.48 -36.09 -1.45
CA ALA A 390 6.79 -37.33 -0.73
C ALA A 390 6.90 -38.55 -1.66
N ALA A 391 6.01 -38.66 -2.65
CA ALA A 391 6.06 -39.71 -3.67
C ALA A 391 7.35 -39.66 -4.50
N PHE A 392 7.76 -38.45 -4.91
CA PHE A 392 8.99 -38.21 -5.66
C PHE A 392 10.23 -38.60 -4.85
N GLU A 393 10.30 -38.17 -3.58
CA GLU A 393 11.39 -38.51 -2.66
C GLU A 393 11.51 -40.03 -2.41
N GLN A 394 10.38 -40.75 -2.45
CA GLN A 394 10.33 -42.21 -2.32
C GLN A 394 10.51 -42.96 -3.65
N ALA A 395 10.71 -42.26 -4.77
CA ALA A 395 10.72 -42.83 -6.12
C ALA A 395 9.47 -43.70 -6.44
N ASN A 396 8.31 -43.38 -5.84
CA ASN A 396 7.09 -44.16 -5.98
C ASN A 396 6.18 -43.60 -7.09
N VAL A 397 6.34 -44.15 -8.29
CA VAL A 397 5.61 -43.75 -9.51
C VAL A 397 4.10 -44.05 -9.51
N THR A 398 3.57 -44.76 -8.51
CA THR A 398 2.15 -45.17 -8.44
C THR A 398 1.33 -44.43 -7.39
N SER A 399 1.95 -43.58 -6.57
CA SER A 399 1.36 -43.08 -5.32
C SER A 399 0.58 -41.77 -5.41
N VAL A 400 0.63 -41.06 -6.55
CA VAL A 400 -0.08 -39.79 -6.72
C VAL A 400 -1.38 -40.02 -7.49
N GLY A 401 -2.43 -40.39 -6.74
CA GLY A 401 -3.83 -40.49 -7.18
C GLY A 401 -4.72 -39.53 -6.39
#